data_AF-A0A8T7IQC8-F1
#
_entry.id   AF-A0A8T7IQC8-F1
#
_cell.length_a   1.000
_cell.length_b   1.000
_cell.length_c   1.000
_cell.angle_alpha   90.00
_cell.angle_beta   90.00
_cell.angle_gamma   90.00
#
_symmetry.space_group_name_H-M   'P 1'
#
loop_
_entity.id
_entity.type
_entity.pdbx_description
1 polymer ?
#
loop_
_entity_poly.entity_id
_entity_poly.type
_entity_poly.pdbx_seq_one_letter_code
_entity_poly.pdbx_strand_id
1 'polypeptide(L)'
;ETVLDIDYAVDQHDKDHLKVNPSPIQYAFLEVIESMGFTLSEVHCDKAKKLPLGIGQEFEYKPLQEPYRSKLDEIEFVFYESDDALTVWFEVDKRARGLRGIFSELLNTDEQLHRLIITSTEKSDIKRQLDAVLNV
;
A
#
# COMPACT_ATOMS: atom_id res chain seq x y z
N GLU A 1 -3.48 -18.59 -25.33
CA GLU A 1 -3.07 -17.55 -26.28
C GLU A 1 -3.71 -17.83 -27.63
N THR A 2 -4.35 -16.81 -28.19
CA THR A 2 -4.73 -16.78 -29.61
C THR A 2 -4.37 -15.39 -30.07
N VAL A 3 -3.31 -15.30 -30.88
CA VAL A 3 -2.91 -14.10 -31.59
C VAL A 3 -3.62 -14.15 -32.95
N LEU A 4 -4.45 -13.15 -33.23
CA LEU A 4 -5.05 -12.94 -34.54
C LEU A 4 -4.63 -11.54 -35.00
N ASP A 5 -3.90 -11.53 -36.11
CA ASP A 5 -3.32 -10.36 -36.77
C ASP A 5 -4.34 -9.82 -37.78
N ILE A 6 -4.89 -8.62 -37.56
CA ILE A 6 -5.70 -7.91 -38.56
C ILE A 6 -5.42 -6.40 -38.50
N ASP A 7 -4.91 -5.91 -39.64
CA ASP A 7 -4.67 -4.52 -40.01
C ASP A 7 -5.93 -3.61 -39.87
N TYR A 8 -5.74 -2.45 -39.25
CA TYR A 8 -6.63 -1.27 -39.29
C TYR A 8 -8.02 -1.35 -38.64
N ALA A 9 -8.11 -1.91 -37.42
CA ALA A 9 -9.26 -1.68 -36.55
C ALA A 9 -9.00 -0.55 -35.54
N VAL A 10 -9.86 0.47 -35.58
CA VAL A 10 -10.00 1.51 -34.55
C VAL A 10 -10.14 0.83 -33.18
N ASP A 11 -9.21 1.17 -32.29
CA ASP A 11 -8.95 0.65 -30.95
C ASP A 11 -10.04 -0.28 -30.36
N GLN A 12 -9.87 -1.59 -30.59
CA GLN A 12 -10.67 -2.66 -30.00
C GLN A 12 -9.88 -3.31 -28.87
N HIS A 13 -9.69 -2.61 -27.76
CA HIS A 13 -9.26 -3.25 -26.51
C HIS A 13 -10.46 -3.30 -25.57
N ASP A 14 -11.17 -4.42 -25.60
CA ASP A 14 -12.02 -4.81 -24.47
C ASP A 14 -11.08 -5.06 -23.28
N LYS A 15 -10.92 -4.03 -22.45
CA LYS A 15 -10.20 -4.15 -21.18
C LYS A 15 -11.15 -4.79 -20.19
N ASP A 16 -11.09 -6.11 -20.08
CA ASP A 16 -11.62 -6.80 -18.92
C ASP A 16 -10.86 -6.29 -17.68
N HIS A 17 -11.40 -5.26 -17.03
CA HIS A 17 -10.86 -4.75 -15.78
C HIS A 17 -11.06 -5.82 -14.70
N LEU A 18 -10.00 -6.58 -14.40
CA LEU A 18 -10.00 -7.42 -13.20
C LEU A 18 -9.99 -6.49 -11.98
N LYS A 19 -11.16 -6.30 -11.36
CA LYS A 19 -11.27 -5.63 -10.07
C LYS A 19 -10.78 -6.60 -8.99
N VAL A 20 -9.52 -6.47 -8.61
CA VAL A 20 -8.97 -7.16 -7.43
C VAL A 20 -9.51 -6.44 -6.20
N ASN A 21 -10.43 -7.09 -5.49
CA ASN A 21 -10.91 -6.57 -4.21
C ASN A 21 -9.89 -6.92 -3.11
N PRO A 22 -9.66 -6.02 -2.15
CA PRO A 22 -8.82 -6.34 -1.00
C PRO A 22 -9.42 -7.52 -0.23
N SER A 23 -8.55 -8.34 0.36
CA SER A 23 -8.99 -9.39 1.29
C SER A 23 -9.64 -8.78 2.53
N PRO A 24 -10.41 -9.55 3.34
CA PRO A 24 -11.04 -9.02 4.54
C PRO A 24 -10.07 -8.33 5.51
N ILE A 25 -8.84 -8.84 5.65
CA ILE A 25 -7.82 -8.26 6.53
C ILE A 25 -7.18 -7.01 5.93
N GLN A 26 -6.96 -6.97 4.62
CA GLN A 26 -6.53 -5.75 3.92
C GLN A 26 -7.59 -4.66 4.00
N TYR A 27 -8.87 -5.02 3.78
CA TYR A 27 -9.97 -4.08 3.87
C TYR A 27 -10.11 -3.51 5.28
N ALA A 28 -10.01 -4.35 6.32
CA ALA A 28 -10.03 -3.89 7.70
C ALA A 28 -8.86 -2.93 8.00
N PHE A 29 -7.67 -3.18 7.44
CA PHE A 29 -6.53 -2.27 7.55
C PHE A 29 -6.81 -0.91 6.92
N LEU A 30 -7.30 -0.90 5.68
CA LEU A 30 -7.62 0.32 4.93
C LEU A 30 -8.72 1.15 5.64
N GLU A 31 -9.75 0.50 6.16
CA GLU A 31 -10.78 1.20 6.94
C GLU A 31 -10.22 1.82 8.23
N VAL A 32 -9.30 1.12 8.90
CA VAL A 32 -8.69 1.65 10.12
C VAL A 32 -7.81 2.85 9.81
N ILE A 33 -6.94 2.78 8.78
CA ILE A 33 -6.06 3.91 8.46
C ILE A 33 -6.87 5.15 8.04
N GLU A 34 -7.95 4.98 7.29
CA GLU A 34 -8.87 6.07 6.93
C GLU A 34 -9.59 6.64 8.14
N SER A 35 -10.05 5.78 9.06
CA SER A 35 -10.68 6.22 10.31
C SER A 35 -9.73 6.98 11.24
N MET A 36 -8.41 6.78 11.08
CA MET A 36 -7.37 7.50 11.80
C MET A 36 -7.07 8.88 11.19
N GLY A 37 -7.78 9.27 10.13
CA GLY A 37 -7.70 10.60 9.54
C GLY A 37 -6.74 10.71 8.36
N PHE A 38 -6.39 9.59 7.73
CA PHE A 38 -5.64 9.57 6.47
C PHE A 38 -6.59 9.40 5.28
N THR A 39 -6.13 9.78 4.09
CA THR A 39 -6.86 9.58 2.83
C THR A 39 -5.92 9.08 1.76
N LEU A 40 -6.43 8.16 0.92
CA LEU A 40 -5.67 7.62 -0.20
C LEU A 40 -5.30 8.76 -1.15
N SER A 41 -4.01 8.89 -1.41
CA SER A 41 -3.42 9.88 -2.33
C SER A 41 -3.13 9.23 -3.67
N GLU A 42 -2.34 8.16 -3.66
CA GLU A 42 -1.88 7.46 -4.86
C GLU A 42 -1.77 5.95 -4.62
N VAL A 43 -1.89 5.17 -5.69
CA VAL A 43 -1.60 3.74 -5.69
C VAL A 43 -0.70 3.46 -6.88
N HIS A 44 0.49 2.96 -6.60
CA HIS A 44 1.48 2.63 -7.62
C HIS A 44 1.80 1.14 -7.61
N CYS A 45 2.03 0.57 -8.80
CA CYS A 45 2.45 -0.81 -8.95
C CYS A 45 3.84 -0.84 -9.58
N ASP A 46 4.84 -1.30 -8.84
CA ASP A 46 6.21 -1.37 -9.34
C ASP A 46 6.89 -2.71 -9.07
N LYS A 47 8.01 -2.94 -9.76
CA LYS A 47 8.84 -4.12 -9.64
C LYS A 47 9.48 -4.19 -8.26
N ALA A 48 8.99 -5.11 -7.45
CA ALA A 48 9.51 -5.40 -6.13
C ALA A 48 10.25 -6.74 -6.15
N LYS A 49 11.53 -6.74 -6.53
CA LYS A 49 12.34 -7.98 -6.69
C LYS A 49 12.39 -8.88 -5.44
N LYS A 50 12.15 -8.32 -4.26
CA LYS A 50 12.16 -9.03 -2.97
C LYS A 50 10.78 -9.57 -2.57
N LEU A 51 9.71 -9.21 -3.29
CA LEU A 51 8.38 -9.79 -3.07
C LEU A 51 8.22 -11.06 -3.91
N PRO A 52 7.46 -12.06 -3.46
CA PRO A 52 7.32 -13.33 -4.17
C PRO A 52 6.78 -13.22 -5.60
N LEU A 53 5.95 -12.20 -5.87
CA LEU A 53 5.40 -11.94 -7.21
C LEU A 53 6.29 -11.03 -8.07
N GLY A 54 7.41 -10.52 -7.54
CA GLY A 54 8.31 -9.61 -8.24
C GLY A 54 7.73 -8.22 -8.55
N ILE A 55 6.49 -7.97 -8.13
CA ILE A 55 5.72 -6.73 -8.26
C ILE A 55 5.04 -6.50 -6.91
N GLY A 56 4.98 -5.25 -6.46
CA GLY A 56 4.16 -4.86 -5.33
C GLY A 56 3.22 -3.73 -5.68
N GLN A 57 2.16 -3.61 -4.89
CA GLN A 57 1.24 -2.47 -4.91
C GLN A 57 1.51 -1.63 -3.66
N GLU A 58 1.90 -0.38 -3.87
CA GLU A 58 2.17 0.60 -2.82
C GLU A 58 1.03 1.58 -2.75
N PHE A 59 0.63 1.84 -1.51
CA PHE A 59 -0.44 2.75 -1.19
C PHE A 59 0.18 3.97 -0.51
N GLU A 60 0.00 5.14 -1.11
CA GLU A 60 0.36 6.42 -0.52
C GLU A 60 -0.88 7.05 0.11
N TYR A 61 -0.80 7.38 1.40
CA TYR A 61 -1.86 8.02 2.14
C TYR A 61 -1.36 9.34 2.73
N LYS A 62 -2.17 10.39 2.61
CA LYS A 62 -1.88 11.71 3.19
C LYS A 62 -2.74 11.98 4.41
N PRO A 63 -2.21 12.63 5.46
CA PRO A 63 -3.00 12.97 6.62
C PRO A 63 -3.96 14.12 6.31
N LEU A 64 -5.25 13.89 6.53
CA LEU A 64 -6.32 14.87 6.33
C LEU A 64 -6.64 15.64 7.61
N GLN A 65 -6.49 14.98 8.77
CA GLN A 65 -6.92 15.47 10.09
C GLN A 65 -5.77 15.50 11.12
N GLU A 66 -5.94 16.30 12.17
CA GLU A 66 -5.07 16.22 13.35
C GLU A 66 -5.22 14.85 14.05
N PRO A 67 -4.18 14.33 14.71
CA PRO A 67 -2.90 14.99 15.02
C PRO A 67 -1.82 14.79 13.93
N TYR A 68 -2.13 14.10 12.84
CA TYR A 68 -1.12 13.69 11.85
C TYR A 68 -0.84 14.76 10.81
N ARG A 69 -1.84 15.59 10.47
CA ARG A 69 -1.72 16.66 9.45
C ARG A 69 -0.57 17.64 9.72
N SER A 70 -0.25 17.88 10.99
CA SER A 70 0.82 18.80 11.41
C SER A 70 2.18 18.11 11.62
N LYS A 71 2.24 16.77 11.53
CA LYS A 71 3.41 15.96 11.92
C LYS A 71 4.02 15.15 10.79
N LEU A 72 3.18 14.69 9.86
CA LEU A 72 3.52 13.77 8.79
C LEU A 72 3.14 14.42 7.46
N ASP A 73 3.93 14.13 6.43
CA ASP A 73 3.58 14.54 5.07
C ASP A 73 2.76 13.43 4.39
N GLU A 74 3.23 12.19 4.53
CA GLU A 74 2.59 10.99 3.97
C GLU A 74 2.99 9.74 4.75
N ILE A 75 2.22 8.68 4.54
CA ILE A 75 2.55 7.31 4.91
C ILE A 75 2.45 6.46 3.66
N GLU A 76 3.32 5.46 3.57
CA GLU A 76 3.33 4.52 2.46
C GLU A 76 3.32 3.10 2.99
N PHE A 77 2.65 2.21 2.30
CA PHE A 77 2.71 0.80 2.66
C PHE A 77 2.47 -0.16 1.51
N VAL A 78 3.02 -1.36 1.67
CA VAL A 78 2.85 -2.48 0.74
C VAL A 78 2.33 -3.69 1.50
N PHE A 79 1.34 -4.36 0.92
CA PHE A 79 0.81 -5.61 1.45
C PHE A 79 1.53 -6.84 0.90
N TYR A 80 1.73 -7.81 1.78
CA TYR A 80 2.01 -9.19 1.42
C TYR A 80 1.16 -10.12 2.28
N GLU A 81 0.22 -10.79 1.63
CA GLU A 81 -0.68 -11.72 2.28
C GLU A 81 -0.16 -13.15 2.12
N SER A 82 -0.12 -13.83 3.26
CA SER A 82 0.11 -15.27 3.39
C SER A 82 -1.14 -15.91 3.97
N ASP A 83 -1.23 -17.24 3.94
CA ASP A 83 -2.42 -18.00 4.36
C ASP A 83 -2.99 -17.58 5.74
N ASP A 84 -2.12 -17.24 6.70
CA ASP A 84 -2.52 -16.93 8.08
C ASP A 84 -2.30 -15.46 8.50
N ALA A 85 -1.69 -14.64 7.65
CA ALA A 85 -1.26 -13.31 8.05
C ALA A 85 -1.08 -12.33 6.88
N LEU A 86 -1.40 -11.07 7.16
CA LEU A 86 -1.05 -9.91 6.34
C LEU A 86 0.24 -9.29 6.90
N THR A 87 1.32 -9.40 6.14
CA THR A 87 2.54 -8.61 6.38
C THR A 87 2.37 -7.25 5.71
N VAL A 88 2.64 -6.19 6.46
CA VAL A 88 2.64 -4.81 5.95
C VAL A 88 4.03 -4.22 6.15
N TRP A 89 4.69 -3.83 5.06
CA TRP A 89 5.82 -2.92 5.14
C TRP A 89 5.27 -1.51 5.11
N PHE A 90 5.64 -0.71 6.10
CA PHE A 90 5.01 0.56 6.39
C PHE A 90 6.08 1.60 6.65
N GLU A 91 5.97 2.72 5.96
CA GLU A 91 6.87 3.85 6.06
C GLU A 91 6.11 5.11 6.50
N VAL A 92 6.77 5.91 7.32
CA VAL A 92 6.25 7.18 7.84
C VAL A 92 7.25 8.27 7.47
N ASP A 93 6.92 9.09 6.47
CA ASP A 93 7.80 10.19 6.06
C ASP A 93 7.30 11.56 6.57
N LYS A 94 8.26 12.40 6.97
CA LYS A 94 8.10 13.80 7.36
C LYS A 94 8.55 14.75 6.24
N ARG A 95 8.99 14.22 5.08
CA ARG A 95 9.43 14.95 3.91
C ARG A 95 9.04 14.22 2.63
N ALA A 96 7.98 14.65 1.96
CA ALA A 96 7.52 14.02 0.72
C ALA A 96 8.66 13.87 -0.32
N ARG A 97 9.13 12.64 -0.56
CA ARG A 97 10.11 12.31 -1.60
C ARG A 97 9.38 11.70 -2.77
N GLY A 98 8.51 12.50 -3.41
CA GLY A 98 7.50 12.09 -4.38
C GLY A 98 7.96 11.46 -5.71
N LEU A 99 8.97 10.59 -5.71
CA LEU A 99 9.45 9.75 -6.81
C LEU A 99 10.21 8.49 -6.33
N ARG A 100 10.29 8.22 -5.01
CA ARG A 100 11.10 7.13 -4.43
C ARG A 100 10.36 6.31 -3.36
N GLY A 101 9.13 5.90 -3.65
CA GLY A 101 8.42 5.01 -2.73
C GLY A 101 9.17 3.73 -2.39
N ILE A 102 8.63 2.95 -1.45
CA ILE A 102 9.12 1.67 -0.91
C ILE A 102 9.73 0.74 -2.00
N PHE A 103 9.22 0.78 -3.23
CA PHE A 103 9.75 -0.04 -4.33
C PHE A 103 11.10 0.37 -4.90
N SER A 104 11.47 1.65 -4.86
CA SER A 104 12.72 2.11 -5.49
C SER A 104 13.96 1.56 -4.76
N GLU A 105 13.87 1.35 -3.44
CA GLU A 105 15.01 0.97 -2.59
C GLU A 105 14.58 0.25 -1.29
N LEU A 106 13.81 -0.84 -1.33
CA LEU A 106 13.43 -1.62 -0.12
C LEU A 106 14.59 -2.08 0.81
N LEU A 107 15.87 -1.76 0.51
CA LEU A 107 16.95 -1.51 1.49
C LEU A 107 18.04 -0.65 0.82
N ASN A 108 18.23 0.62 1.22
CA ASN A 108 19.54 1.31 1.27
C ASN A 108 19.52 2.76 1.80
N THR A 109 18.37 3.32 2.15
CA THR A 109 18.27 4.69 2.70
C THR A 109 17.86 4.64 4.18
N ASP A 110 18.27 5.65 4.97
CA ASP A 110 18.09 5.83 6.43
C ASP A 110 16.62 6.03 6.87
N GLU A 111 15.68 5.52 6.08
CA GLU A 111 14.24 5.60 6.26
C GLU A 111 13.76 4.52 7.25
N GLN A 112 12.84 4.88 8.14
CA GLN A 112 12.30 3.95 9.15
C GLN A 112 11.23 3.07 8.51
N LEU A 113 11.66 1.94 7.97
CA LEU A 113 10.76 0.89 7.49
C LEU A 113 10.26 0.03 8.65
N HIS A 114 8.98 0.12 8.95
CA HIS A 114 8.30 -0.71 9.93
C HIS A 114 7.71 -1.96 9.26
N ARG A 115 7.77 -3.09 9.96
CA ARG A 115 7.12 -4.33 9.51
C ARG A 115 6.04 -4.71 10.51
N LEU A 116 4.79 -4.68 10.07
CA LEU A 116 3.62 -5.13 10.83
C LEU A 116 3.23 -6.53 10.38
N ILE A 117 2.77 -7.35 11.32
CA ILE A 117 2.23 -8.68 11.04
C ILE A 117 0.84 -8.72 11.65
N ILE A 118 -0.16 -8.71 10.79
CA ILE A 118 -1.57 -8.66 11.18
C ILE A 118 -2.17 -10.03 10.92
N THR A 119 -2.70 -10.64 11.97
CA THR A 119 -3.28 -11.99 11.94
C THR A 119 -4.78 -11.98 12.22
N SER A 120 -5.36 -10.81 12.45
CA SER A 120 -6.76 -10.63 12.85
C SER A 120 -7.41 -9.52 12.05
N THR A 121 -8.69 -9.69 11.72
CA THR A 121 -9.54 -8.66 11.12
C THR A 121 -10.14 -7.70 12.16
N GLU A 122 -9.85 -7.90 13.45
CA GLU A 122 -10.33 -7.04 14.53
C GLU A 122 -9.72 -5.63 14.43
N LYS A 123 -10.55 -4.65 14.10
CA LYS A 123 -10.11 -3.25 13.87
C LYS A 123 -9.38 -2.63 15.05
N SER A 124 -9.75 -2.99 16.28
CA SER A 124 -9.07 -2.50 17.49
C SER A 124 -7.64 -3.03 17.62
N ASP A 125 -7.38 -4.25 17.14
CA ASP A 125 -6.05 -4.84 17.12
C ASP A 125 -5.16 -4.15 16.09
N ILE A 126 -5.68 -4.00 14.87
CA ILE A 126 -5.02 -3.29 13.78
C ILE A 126 -4.69 -1.85 14.20
N LYS A 127 -5.67 -1.14 14.76
CA LYS A 127 -5.49 0.24 15.23
C LYS A 127 -4.36 0.34 16.26
N ARG A 128 -4.31 -0.59 17.21
CA ARG A 128 -3.24 -0.62 18.23
C ARG A 128 -1.86 -0.78 17.60
N GLN A 129 -1.73 -1.63 16.59
CA GLN A 129 -0.46 -1.81 15.87
C GLN A 129 -0.07 -0.55 15.06
N LEU A 130 -1.04 0.09 14.39
CA LEU A 130 -0.83 1.34 13.67
C LEU A 130 -0.47 2.51 14.59
N ASP A 131 -1.15 2.64 15.73
CA ASP A 131 -0.83 3.65 16.74
C ASP A 131 0.63 3.50 17.23
N ALA A 132 1.15 2.28 17.34
CA ALA A 132 2.52 2.04 17.78
C ALA A 132 3.58 2.52 16.77
N VAL A 133 3.25 2.51 15.48
CA VAL A 133 4.15 2.96 14.40
C VAL A 133 4.00 4.46 14.12
N LEU A 134 2.80 5.00 14.24
CA LEU A 134 2.51 6.41 13.93
C LEU A 134 2.86 7.39 15.06
N ASN A 135 3.14 6.90 16.28
CA ASN A 135 3.50 7.72 17.44
C ASN A 135 5.02 7.77 17.72
N VAL A 136 5.85 7.43 16.73
CA VAL A 136 7.32 7.40 16.83
C VAL A 136 7.97 8.75 16.53
#